data_AF-A0A8H3XU52-F1
#
_entry.id   AF-A0A8H3XU52-F1
#
_cell.length_a   1.000
_cell.length_b   1.000
_cell.length_c   1.000
_cell.angle_alpha   90.00
_cell.angle_beta   90.00
_cell.angle_gamma   90.00
#
_symmetry.space_group_name_H-M   'P 1'
#
loop_
_entity.id
_entity.type
_entity.pdbx_description
1 polymer ?
#
loop_
_entity_poly.entity_id
_entity_poly.type
_entity_poly.pdbx_seq_one_letter_code
_entity_poly.pdbx_strand_id
1 'polypeptide(L)'
;MPHFTLDDAATQSPSGLTRHLNTTVEEYVFPILIALSWCNAIELVILCLNTFKRYTGTYFWSLLIASLSIIPFSLGYLLKMFGLTFTNYFLEISIVGVGWAGMVTGQSLVLWSRLHLVLHQKKLLRGLLYLIIFDGVLLHCSSEGLELAVNAMPDSEPVNVAFGIMERIQLVWFCAQELLLSGLYIRETARMLRMDSGELSRSVLVQLLLVNVVIIVLDLSVVGIQYAGFFTFQVTFKALVYSIKLKLEYVILGRLVDVAYVRSQTDTPRFRF
;
A
#
# COMPACT_ATOMS: atom_id res chain seq x y z
N MET A 1 -24.39 -11.23 20.28
CA MET A 1 -23.74 -10.93 18.99
C MET A 1 -22.95 -9.65 19.19
N PRO A 2 -21.70 -9.54 18.71
CA PRO A 2 -21.00 -8.26 18.72
C PRO A 2 -21.82 -7.24 17.92
N HIS A 3 -22.07 -6.08 18.51
CA HIS A 3 -22.82 -5.00 17.86
C HIS A 3 -21.85 -4.26 16.95
N PHE A 4 -22.12 -4.24 15.64
CA PHE A 4 -21.38 -3.38 14.72
C PHE A 4 -21.76 -1.94 15.08
N THR A 5 -20.81 -1.16 15.58
CA THR A 5 -21.04 0.25 15.86
C THR A 5 -20.66 1.00 14.61
N LEU A 6 -21.67 1.34 13.82
CA LEU A 6 -21.51 2.42 12.85
C LEU A 6 -21.16 3.69 13.62
N ASP A 7 -20.51 4.65 12.98
CA ASP A 7 -20.39 6.00 13.53
C ASP A 7 -21.82 6.55 13.70
N ASP A 8 -22.46 6.27 14.84
CA ASP A 8 -23.78 6.76 15.22
C ASP A 8 -23.67 8.24 15.57
N ALA A 9 -23.35 9.05 14.56
CA ALA A 9 -23.53 10.49 14.61
C ALA A 9 -24.99 10.79 14.27
N ALA A 10 -25.87 10.66 15.26
CA ALA A 10 -27.22 11.20 15.25
C ALA A 10 -27.26 12.76 15.20
N THR A 11 -26.22 13.39 14.67
CA THR A 11 -26.13 14.81 14.36
C THR A 11 -25.61 14.94 12.94
N GLN A 12 -26.53 15.24 12.02
CA GLN A 12 -26.18 15.82 10.73
C GLN A 12 -25.23 17.00 10.96
N SER A 13 -23.97 16.84 10.57
CA SER A 13 -23.00 17.93 10.47
C SER A 13 -22.59 18.10 9.01
N PRO A 14 -22.38 19.32 8.49
CA PRO A 14 -22.44 19.64 7.07
C PRO A 14 -21.14 19.33 6.29
N SER A 15 -20.17 18.64 6.90
CA SER A 15 -18.82 18.50 6.32
C SER A 15 -18.74 17.60 5.08
N GLY A 16 -19.81 16.87 4.73
CA GLY A 16 -19.88 16.06 3.51
C GLY A 16 -18.79 14.98 3.41
N LEU A 17 -18.24 14.55 4.55
CA LEU A 17 -17.06 13.69 4.61
C LEU A 17 -17.40 12.21 4.42
N THR A 18 -18.62 11.78 4.79
CA THR A 18 -19.00 10.37 4.86
C THR A 18 -20.38 10.11 4.27
N ARG A 19 -20.43 9.31 3.20
CA ARG A 19 -21.61 8.60 2.72
C ARG A 19 -21.54 7.18 3.22
N HIS A 20 -22.64 6.67 3.75
CA HIS A 20 -22.78 5.29 4.20
C HIS A 20 -23.32 4.41 3.09
N LEU A 21 -22.88 3.15 3.06
CA LEU A 21 -23.55 2.10 2.30
C LEU A 21 -24.78 1.62 3.09
N ASN A 22 -25.58 0.74 2.49
CA ASN A 22 -26.67 0.10 3.23
C ASN A 22 -26.09 -0.70 4.42
N THR A 23 -26.68 -0.59 5.61
CA THR A 23 -26.12 -1.14 6.87
C THR A 23 -25.80 -2.63 6.78
N THR A 24 -26.69 -3.41 6.16
CA THR A 24 -26.45 -4.85 5.90
C THR A 24 -25.24 -5.09 4.99
N VAL A 25 -24.99 -4.20 4.02
CA VAL A 25 -23.84 -4.32 3.11
C VAL A 25 -22.54 -4.01 3.85
N GLU A 26 -22.53 -3.01 4.74
CA GLU A 26 -21.36 -2.64 5.54
C GLU A 26 -20.90 -3.77 6.47
N GLU A 27 -21.86 -4.41 7.15
CA GLU A 27 -21.61 -5.53 8.07
C GLU A 27 -20.93 -6.73 7.41
N TYR A 28 -21.16 -6.98 6.11
CA TYR A 28 -20.51 -8.07 5.39
C TYR A 28 -19.26 -7.61 4.63
N VAL A 29 -19.33 -6.49 3.92
CA VAL A 29 -18.26 -6.08 3.01
C VAL A 29 -17.00 -5.71 3.78
N PHE A 30 -17.10 -4.91 4.85
CA PHE A 30 -15.92 -4.41 5.55
C PHE A 30 -15.11 -5.54 6.22
N PRO A 31 -15.73 -6.50 6.96
CA PRO A 31 -14.99 -7.63 7.51
C PRO A 31 -14.40 -8.56 6.43
N ILE A 32 -15.10 -8.76 5.30
CA ILE A 32 -14.58 -9.57 4.20
C ILE A 32 -13.31 -8.94 3.61
N LEU A 33 -13.30 -7.62 3.38
CA LEU A 33 -12.12 -6.92 2.85
C LEU A 33 -10.93 -7.02 3.81
N ILE A 34 -11.17 -6.86 5.12
CA ILE A 34 -10.13 -7.03 6.16
C ILE A 34 -9.63 -8.48 6.21
N ALA A 35 -10.54 -9.47 6.15
CA ALA A 35 -10.14 -10.87 6.16
C ALA A 35 -9.27 -11.21 4.94
N LEU A 36 -9.64 -10.73 3.74
CA LEU A 36 -8.86 -10.91 2.52
C LEU A 36 -7.49 -10.22 2.62
N SER A 37 -7.42 -9.00 3.17
CA SER A 37 -6.16 -8.29 3.35
C SER A 37 -5.21 -9.03 4.29
N TRP A 38 -5.74 -9.60 5.39
CA TRP A 38 -4.98 -10.43 6.32
C TRP A 38 -4.51 -11.75 5.70
N CYS A 39 -5.38 -12.47 4.99
CA CYS A 39 -4.98 -13.70 4.29
C CYS A 39 -3.82 -13.43 3.33
N ASN A 40 -3.93 -12.37 2.52
CA ASN A 40 -2.86 -11.97 1.60
C ASN A 40 -1.58 -11.56 2.34
N ALA A 41 -1.68 -10.76 3.41
CA ALA A 41 -0.54 -10.31 4.19
C ALA A 41 0.20 -11.48 4.85
N ILE A 42 -0.52 -12.42 5.46
CA ILE A 42 0.05 -13.62 6.09
C ILE A 42 0.75 -14.49 5.04
N GLU A 43 0.08 -14.74 3.90
CA GLU A 43 0.67 -15.47 2.80
C GLU A 43 1.98 -14.81 2.32
N LEU A 44 2.00 -13.48 2.16
CA LEU A 44 3.19 -12.74 1.75
C LEU A 44 4.32 -12.82 2.77
N VAL A 45 4.01 -12.74 4.07
CA VAL A 45 5.02 -12.89 5.13
C VAL A 45 5.63 -14.28 5.07
N ILE A 46 4.81 -15.33 4.94
CA ILE A 46 5.28 -16.72 4.81
C ILE A 46 6.15 -16.88 3.55
N LEU A 47 5.69 -16.35 2.40
CA LEU A 47 6.43 -16.40 1.14
C LEU A 47 7.78 -15.66 1.23
N CYS A 48 7.82 -14.50 1.90
CA CYS A 48 9.05 -13.75 2.10
C CYS A 48 10.06 -14.54 2.94
N LEU A 49 9.62 -15.11 4.07
CA LEU A 49 10.51 -15.87 4.95
C LEU A 49 10.99 -17.18 4.31
N ASN A 50 10.17 -17.83 3.47
CA ASN A 50 10.54 -19.08 2.82
C ASN A 50 11.40 -18.89 1.55
N THR A 51 11.26 -17.78 0.84
CA THR A 51 11.90 -17.58 -0.48
C THR A 51 13.26 -16.92 -0.38
N PHE A 52 13.44 -15.97 0.54
CA PHE A 52 14.70 -15.24 0.65
C PHE A 52 15.71 -16.01 1.50
N LYS A 53 16.80 -16.46 0.87
CA LYS A 53 17.91 -17.14 1.59
C LYS A 53 18.80 -16.19 2.40
N ARG A 54 18.73 -14.87 2.14
CA ARG A 54 19.50 -13.83 2.84
C ARG A 54 18.64 -12.62 3.12
N TYR A 55 18.52 -12.24 4.39
CA TYR A 55 17.66 -11.17 4.88
C TYR A 55 18.38 -9.80 4.96
N THR A 56 19.14 -9.43 3.93
CA THR A 56 19.99 -8.23 3.96
C THR A 56 19.59 -7.14 2.98
N GLY A 57 18.74 -7.45 2.00
CA GLY A 57 18.33 -6.48 0.97
C GLY A 57 17.25 -5.52 1.45
N THR A 58 17.30 -4.26 1.00
CA THR A 58 16.25 -3.26 1.26
C THR A 58 14.89 -3.75 0.77
N TYR A 59 14.86 -4.41 -0.40
CA TYR A 59 13.63 -4.99 -0.95
C TYR A 59 12.98 -5.97 0.03
N PHE A 60 13.75 -6.88 0.63
CA PHE A 60 13.23 -7.87 1.58
C PHE A 60 12.60 -7.19 2.79
N TRP A 61 13.33 -6.25 3.42
CA TRP A 61 12.83 -5.55 4.60
C TRP A 61 11.63 -4.67 4.29
N SER A 62 11.63 -3.95 3.17
CA SER A 62 10.50 -3.14 2.74
C SER A 62 9.25 -3.99 2.48
N LEU A 63 9.39 -5.12 1.77
CA LEU A 63 8.28 -6.02 1.48
C LEU A 63 7.74 -6.69 2.75
N LEU A 64 8.63 -7.15 3.64
CA LEU A 64 8.24 -7.80 4.89
C LEU A 64 7.54 -6.82 5.83
N ILE A 65 8.12 -5.63 6.04
CA ILE A 65 7.53 -4.61 6.93
C ILE A 65 6.18 -4.16 6.37
N ALA A 66 6.08 -3.84 5.06
CA ALA A 66 4.82 -3.43 4.46
C ALA A 66 3.73 -4.50 4.61
N SER A 67 4.08 -5.78 4.42
CA SER A 67 3.15 -6.90 4.57
C SER A 67 2.71 -7.07 6.02
N LEU A 68 3.64 -7.03 6.98
CA LEU A 68 3.32 -7.10 8.40
C LEU A 68 2.44 -5.93 8.85
N SER A 69 2.68 -4.73 8.34
CA SER A 69 1.97 -3.50 8.69
C SER A 69 0.50 -3.48 8.27
N ILE A 70 0.08 -4.28 7.28
CA ILE A 70 -1.34 -4.44 6.92
C ILE A 70 -2.15 -5.01 8.09
N ILE A 71 -1.55 -5.89 8.89
CA ILE A 71 -2.22 -6.56 10.01
C ILE A 71 -2.64 -5.56 11.09
N PRO A 72 -1.73 -4.78 11.72
CA PRO A 72 -2.11 -3.77 12.70
C PRO A 72 -3.00 -2.68 12.10
N PHE A 73 -2.74 -2.25 10.85
CA PHE A 73 -3.61 -1.26 10.18
C PHE A 73 -5.08 -1.73 10.17
N SER A 74 -5.32 -2.96 9.69
CA SER A 74 -6.67 -3.48 9.61
C SER A 74 -7.23 -3.88 10.98
N LEU A 75 -6.37 -4.29 11.93
CA LEU A 75 -6.77 -4.61 13.30
C LEU A 75 -7.35 -3.38 14.02
N GLY A 76 -6.68 -2.23 13.93
CA GLY A 76 -7.15 -1.01 14.60
C GLY A 76 -8.51 -0.56 14.07
N TYR A 77 -8.73 -0.62 12.75
CA TYR A 77 -10.05 -0.35 12.16
C TYR A 77 -11.11 -1.40 12.53
N LEU A 78 -10.74 -2.68 12.59
CA LEU A 78 -11.62 -3.75 13.07
C LEU A 78 -12.08 -3.47 14.50
N LEU A 79 -11.17 -3.12 15.40
CA LEU A 79 -11.47 -2.78 16.79
C LEU A 79 -12.43 -1.58 16.87
N LYS A 80 -12.17 -0.51 16.12
CA LYS A 80 -13.08 0.66 16.03
C LYS A 80 -14.48 0.29 15.54
N MET A 81 -14.59 -0.50 14.46
CA MET A 81 -15.88 -0.91 13.88
C MET A 81 -16.74 -1.77 14.81
N PHE A 82 -16.11 -2.58 15.66
CA PHE A 82 -16.82 -3.42 16.64
C PHE A 82 -16.99 -2.74 18.01
N GLY A 83 -16.65 -1.45 18.13
CA GLY A 83 -16.73 -0.71 19.38
C GLY A 83 -15.81 -1.24 20.49
N LEU A 84 -14.75 -1.97 20.11
CA LEU A 84 -13.80 -2.55 21.05
C LEU A 84 -12.73 -1.51 21.35
N THR A 85 -12.85 -0.89 22.52
CA THR A 85 -11.93 0.15 22.99
C THR A 85 -11.32 -0.23 24.34
N PHE A 86 -9.99 -0.15 24.43
CA PHE A 86 -9.25 -0.34 25.67
C PHE A 86 -8.83 0.99 26.31
N THR A 87 -8.69 2.05 25.53
CA THR A 87 -8.21 3.36 25.99
C THR A 87 -8.97 4.52 25.35
N ASN A 88 -10.29 4.42 25.22
CA ASN A 88 -11.12 5.40 24.48
C ASN A 88 -10.59 5.64 23.05
N TYR A 89 -10.32 4.56 22.31
CA TYR A 89 -9.80 4.53 20.95
C TYR A 89 -8.37 5.07 20.72
N PHE A 90 -7.68 5.63 21.72
CA PHE A 90 -6.33 6.18 21.53
C PHE A 90 -5.31 5.11 21.14
N LEU A 91 -5.40 3.91 21.73
CA LEU A 91 -4.51 2.79 21.42
C LEU A 91 -4.84 2.22 20.05
N GLU A 92 -6.12 2.09 19.72
CA GLU A 92 -6.63 1.57 18.46
C GLU A 92 -6.19 2.47 17.30
N ILE A 93 -6.31 3.81 17.45
CA ILE A 93 -5.81 4.79 16.49
C ILE A 93 -4.29 4.69 16.35
N SER A 94 -3.56 4.57 17.47
CA SER A 94 -2.09 4.43 17.41
C SER A 94 -1.66 3.15 16.67
N ILE A 95 -2.39 2.05 16.84
CA ILE A 95 -2.18 0.79 16.10
C ILE A 95 -2.44 1.01 14.60
N VAL A 96 -3.53 1.70 14.25
CA VAL A 96 -3.82 2.09 12.87
C VAL A 96 -2.65 2.87 12.30
N GLY A 97 -2.16 3.88 13.02
CA GLY A 97 -1.13 4.76 12.52
C GLY A 97 0.20 4.11 12.26
N VAL A 98 0.67 3.26 13.19
CA VAL A 98 1.89 2.47 12.99
C VAL A 98 1.72 1.52 11.79
N GLY A 99 0.56 0.87 11.67
CA GLY A 99 0.24 0.03 10.53
C GLY A 99 0.19 0.80 9.21
N TRP A 100 -0.44 1.96 9.20
CA TRP A 100 -0.59 2.80 8.02
C TRP A 100 0.77 3.33 7.54
N ALA A 101 1.57 3.88 8.46
CA ALA A 101 2.89 4.42 8.14
C ALA A 101 3.82 3.34 7.55
N GLY A 102 3.85 2.15 8.15
CA GLY A 102 4.65 1.03 7.66
C GLY A 102 4.12 0.45 6.34
N MET A 103 2.81 0.38 6.16
CA MET A 103 2.17 -0.13 4.94
C MET A 103 2.44 0.78 3.73
N VAL A 104 2.13 2.08 3.85
CA VAL A 104 2.24 3.04 2.74
C VAL A 104 3.70 3.35 2.40
N THR A 105 4.51 3.65 3.41
CA THR A 105 5.94 3.93 3.20
C THR A 105 6.68 2.68 2.74
N GLY A 106 6.37 1.52 3.35
CA GLY A 106 6.96 0.25 2.97
C GLY A 106 6.69 -0.09 1.51
N GLN A 107 5.44 0.08 1.04
CA GLN A 107 5.09 -0.10 -0.37
C GLN A 107 5.89 0.84 -1.30
N SER A 108 6.00 2.12 -0.94
CA SER A 108 6.82 3.07 -1.70
C SER A 108 8.30 2.66 -1.76
N LEU A 109 8.84 2.10 -0.68
CA LEU A 109 10.21 1.58 -0.63
C LEU A 109 10.39 0.27 -1.42
N VAL A 110 9.36 -0.57 -1.56
CA VAL A 110 9.36 -1.73 -2.46
C VAL A 110 9.49 -1.25 -3.92
N LEU A 111 8.66 -0.29 -4.33
CA LEU A 111 8.73 0.33 -5.66
C LEU A 111 10.09 0.98 -5.92
N TRP A 112 10.61 1.73 -4.94
CA TRP A 112 11.93 2.34 -5.03
C TRP A 112 13.05 1.29 -5.16
N SER A 113 12.98 0.20 -4.39
CA SER A 113 13.97 -0.89 -4.45
C SER A 113 13.97 -1.58 -5.82
N ARG A 114 12.82 -1.70 -6.48
CA ARG A 114 12.74 -2.19 -7.87
C ARG A 114 13.31 -1.19 -8.85
N LEU A 115 12.94 0.08 -8.71
CA LEU A 115 13.47 1.14 -9.57
C LEU A 115 14.99 1.23 -9.45
N HIS A 116 15.57 0.99 -8.27
CA HIS A 116 17.01 0.91 -8.05
C HIS A 116 17.70 -0.12 -8.95
N LEU A 117 17.03 -1.22 -9.30
CA LEU A 117 17.60 -2.27 -10.15
C LEU A 117 17.59 -1.92 -11.64
N VAL A 118 16.67 -1.05 -12.07
CA VAL A 118 16.45 -0.71 -13.49
C VAL A 118 17.06 0.66 -13.85
N LEU A 119 16.94 1.63 -12.95
CA LEU A 119 17.37 3.00 -13.16
C LEU A 119 18.86 3.19 -12.80
N HIS A 120 19.68 3.52 -13.80
CA HIS A 120 21.12 3.74 -13.61
C HIS A 120 21.46 5.11 -12.99
N GLN A 121 20.54 6.07 -13.03
CA GLN A 121 20.76 7.44 -12.56
C GLN A 121 20.66 7.56 -11.03
N LYS A 122 21.81 7.41 -10.34
CA LYS A 122 21.90 7.43 -8.86
C LYS A 122 21.38 8.71 -8.20
N LYS A 123 21.52 9.89 -8.83
CA LYS A 123 21.05 11.17 -8.27
C LYS A 123 19.52 11.20 -8.18
N LEU A 124 18.84 10.83 -9.26
CA LEU A 124 17.38 10.76 -9.30
C LEU A 124 16.86 9.76 -8.27
N LEU A 125 17.48 8.58 -8.20
CA LEU A 125 17.08 7.55 -7.24
C LEU A 125 17.22 8.00 -5.78
N ARG A 126 18.30 8.71 -5.43
CA ARG A 126 18.45 9.31 -4.09
C ARG A 126 17.41 10.40 -3.84
N GLY A 127 17.12 11.23 -4.85
CA GLY A 127 16.06 12.24 -4.77
C GLY A 127 14.69 11.62 -4.46
N LEU A 128 14.34 10.52 -5.12
CA LEU A 128 13.10 9.78 -4.86
C LEU A 128 13.08 9.16 -3.46
N LEU A 129 14.22 8.69 -2.95
CA LEU A 129 14.29 8.20 -1.57
C LEU A 129 14.05 9.33 -0.57
N TYR A 130 14.65 10.51 -0.80
CA TYR A 130 14.42 11.68 0.06
C TYR A 130 12.97 12.14 0.01
N LEU A 131 12.32 12.10 -1.16
CA LEU A 131 10.88 12.36 -1.30
C LEU A 131 10.07 11.41 -0.41
N ILE A 132 10.27 10.09 -0.53
CA ILE A 132 9.55 9.08 0.26
C ILE A 132 9.72 9.31 1.76
N ILE A 133 10.94 9.60 2.21
CA ILE A 133 11.23 9.80 3.64
C ILE A 133 10.61 11.10 4.14
N PHE A 134 10.79 12.20 3.40
CA PHE A 134 10.31 13.52 3.81
C PHE A 134 8.79 13.56 3.89
N ASP A 135 8.13 13.10 2.82
CA ASP A 135 6.67 13.08 2.75
C ASP A 135 6.09 12.06 3.74
N GLY A 136 6.75 10.92 3.92
CA GLY A 136 6.38 9.94 4.94
C GLY A 136 6.38 10.54 6.33
N VAL A 137 7.45 11.21 6.75
CA VAL A 137 7.49 11.84 8.08
C VAL A 137 6.45 12.94 8.21
N LEU A 138 6.36 13.83 7.23
CA LEU A 138 5.48 15.00 7.32
C LEU A 138 4.01 14.58 7.33
N LEU A 139 3.58 13.79 6.35
CA LEU A 139 2.18 13.41 6.18
C LEU A 139 1.73 12.39 7.22
N HIS A 140 2.57 11.42 7.61
CA HIS A 140 2.18 10.49 8.66
C HIS A 140 1.98 11.21 9.98
N CYS A 141 2.94 12.04 10.41
CA CYS A 141 2.82 12.76 11.67
C CYS A 141 1.65 13.75 11.69
N SER A 142 1.41 14.48 10.59
CA SER A 142 0.30 15.44 10.55
C SER A 142 -1.06 14.77 10.63
N SER A 143 -1.23 13.64 9.94
CA SER A 143 -2.52 12.95 9.87
C SER A 143 -2.82 12.15 11.12
N GLU A 144 -1.81 11.48 11.69
CA GLU A 144 -1.93 10.82 12.99
C GLU A 144 -2.28 11.82 14.10
N GLY A 145 -1.60 12.96 14.12
CA GLY A 145 -1.88 14.03 15.09
C GLY A 145 -3.31 14.53 14.98
N LEU A 146 -3.84 14.69 13.76
CA LEU A 146 -5.21 15.10 13.53
C LEU A 146 -6.23 14.01 13.88
N GLU A 147 -5.96 12.74 13.58
CA GLU A 147 -6.87 11.65 13.96
C GLU A 147 -6.98 11.51 15.49
N LEU A 148 -5.85 11.61 16.20
CA LEU A 148 -5.83 11.63 17.66
C LEU A 148 -6.55 12.87 18.22
N ALA A 149 -6.42 14.03 17.57
CA ALA A 149 -7.11 15.26 17.98
C ALA A 149 -8.63 15.16 17.79
N VAL A 150 -9.10 14.57 16.67
CA VAL A 150 -10.52 14.28 16.43
C VAL A 150 -11.06 13.37 17.55
N ASN A 151 -10.31 12.35 17.94
CA ASN A 151 -10.71 11.45 19.03
C ASN A 151 -10.76 12.15 20.40
N ALA A 152 -9.84 13.08 20.66
CA ALA A 152 -9.80 13.84 21.92
C ALA A 152 -10.86 14.94 22.00
N MET A 153 -11.26 15.51 20.85
CA MET A 153 -12.14 16.67 20.74
C MET A 153 -13.22 16.47 19.66
N PRO A 154 -14.12 15.46 19.82
CA PRO A 154 -15.06 15.07 18.77
C PRO A 154 -16.03 16.18 18.35
N ASP A 155 -16.40 17.07 19.29
CA ASP A 155 -17.33 18.17 19.04
C ASP A 155 -16.67 19.39 18.34
N SER A 156 -15.36 19.36 18.11
CA SER A 156 -14.63 20.47 17.51
C SER A 156 -14.73 20.45 15.98
N GLU A 157 -15.66 21.22 15.42
CA GLU A 157 -15.83 21.39 13.97
C GLU A 157 -14.52 21.76 13.25
N PRO A 158 -13.69 22.71 13.72
CA PRO A 158 -12.43 23.05 13.05
C PRO A 158 -11.44 21.87 12.96
N VAL A 159 -11.37 21.02 13.99
CA VAL A 159 -10.48 19.85 14.02
C VAL A 159 -10.98 18.79 13.05
N ASN A 160 -12.28 18.52 13.02
CA ASN A 160 -12.90 17.57 12.09
C ASN A 160 -12.71 18.00 10.62
N VAL A 161 -12.87 19.29 10.32
CA VAL A 161 -12.62 19.84 8.97
C VAL A 161 -11.14 19.74 8.60
N ALA A 162 -10.23 20.06 9.53
CA ALA A 162 -8.79 19.95 9.29
C ALA A 162 -8.37 18.50 8.99
N PHE A 163 -8.89 17.53 9.74
CA PHE A 163 -8.66 16.11 9.49
C PHE A 163 -9.17 15.69 8.11
N GLY A 164 -10.41 16.04 7.75
CA GLY A 164 -10.97 15.69 6.44
C GLY A 164 -10.22 16.30 5.25
N ILE A 165 -9.69 17.52 5.39
CA ILE A 165 -8.84 18.14 4.36
C ILE A 165 -7.49 17.42 4.27
N MET A 166 -6.84 17.20 5.41
CA MET A 166 -5.53 16.53 5.46
C MET A 166 -5.62 15.12 4.88
N GLU A 167 -6.67 14.37 5.22
CA GLU A 167 -6.89 13.01 4.78
C GLU A 167 -7.01 12.88 3.24
N ARG A 168 -7.63 13.86 2.58
CA ARG A 168 -7.68 13.95 1.11
C ARG A 168 -6.33 14.35 0.52
N ILE A 169 -5.62 15.30 1.13
CA ILE A 169 -4.31 15.77 0.68
C ILE A 169 -3.29 14.63 0.72
N GLN A 170 -3.15 13.97 1.87
CA GLN A 170 -2.20 12.86 2.02
C GLN A 170 -2.47 11.74 1.02
N LEU A 171 -3.74 11.44 0.76
CA LEU A 171 -4.12 10.32 -0.08
C LEU A 171 -3.75 10.61 -1.54
N VAL A 172 -4.04 11.81 -2.02
CA VAL A 172 -3.63 12.25 -3.37
C VAL A 172 -2.11 12.33 -3.47
N TRP A 173 -1.44 12.81 -2.42
CA TRP A 173 0.01 12.96 -2.42
C TRP A 173 0.74 11.61 -2.48
N PHE A 174 0.38 10.66 -1.62
CA PHE A 174 0.94 9.30 -1.67
C PHE A 174 0.60 8.60 -2.98
N CYS A 175 -0.60 8.78 -3.52
CA CYS A 175 -0.94 8.29 -4.86
C CYS A 175 0.00 8.89 -5.93
N ALA A 176 0.19 10.20 -5.95
CA ALA A 176 1.09 10.87 -6.89
C ALA A 176 2.54 10.36 -6.76
N GLN A 177 3.02 10.13 -5.54
CA GLN A 177 4.33 9.51 -5.29
C GLN A 177 4.42 8.10 -5.87
N GLU A 178 3.43 7.25 -5.64
CA GLU A 178 3.39 5.88 -6.18
C GLU A 178 3.29 5.88 -7.72
N LEU A 179 2.52 6.79 -8.31
CA LEU A 179 2.44 6.98 -9.76
C LEU A 179 3.76 7.45 -10.35
N LEU A 180 4.48 8.36 -9.67
CA LEU A 180 5.80 8.82 -10.10
C LEU A 180 6.81 7.67 -10.12
N LEU A 181 6.87 6.87 -9.05
CA LEU A 181 7.76 5.71 -8.96
C LEU A 181 7.44 4.66 -10.02
N SER A 182 6.16 4.29 -10.13
CA SER A 182 5.65 3.33 -11.12
C SER A 182 5.87 3.81 -12.55
N GLY A 183 5.64 5.09 -12.84
CA GLY A 183 5.81 5.69 -14.15
C GLY A 183 7.28 5.73 -14.60
N LEU A 184 8.20 6.07 -13.69
CA LEU A 184 9.64 6.00 -13.97
C LEU A 184 10.08 4.56 -14.24
N TYR A 185 9.59 3.60 -13.44
CA TYR A 185 9.88 2.19 -13.66
C TYR A 185 9.40 1.74 -15.05
N ILE A 186 8.14 2.00 -15.39
CA ILE A 186 7.56 1.70 -16.71
C ILE A 186 8.40 2.29 -17.84
N ARG A 187 8.80 3.55 -17.73
CA ARG A 187 9.59 4.24 -18.76
C ARG A 187 10.93 3.54 -19.01
N GLU A 188 11.67 3.22 -17.95
CA GLU A 188 12.97 2.57 -18.09
C GLU A 188 12.84 1.11 -18.55
N THR A 189 11.85 0.36 -18.04
CA THR A 189 11.58 -1.01 -18.52
C THR A 189 11.16 -1.02 -19.99
N ALA A 190 10.32 -0.08 -20.43
CA ALA A 190 9.93 0.04 -21.84
C ALA A 190 11.12 0.39 -22.74
N ARG A 191 12.09 1.18 -22.25
CA ARG A 191 13.34 1.46 -22.97
C ARG A 191 14.18 0.19 -23.12
N MET A 192 14.33 -0.60 -22.05
CA MET A 192 15.03 -1.90 -22.12
C MET A 192 14.34 -2.86 -23.08
N LEU A 193 13.00 -2.90 -23.08
CA LEU A 193 12.21 -3.74 -23.97
C LEU A 193 12.43 -3.43 -25.46
N ARG A 194 12.60 -2.15 -25.80
CA ARG A 194 12.87 -1.72 -27.18
C ARG A 194 14.28 -2.10 -27.65
N MET A 195 15.22 -2.28 -26.72
CA MET A 195 16.62 -2.61 -27.02
C MET A 195 16.90 -4.11 -27.00
N ASP A 196 15.96 -4.93 -26.51
CA ASP A 196 16.13 -6.37 -26.37
C ASP A 196 15.52 -7.13 -27.56
N SER A 197 16.30 -8.02 -28.18
CA SER A 197 15.91 -8.83 -29.35
C SER A 197 15.40 -10.23 -28.98
N GLY A 198 15.43 -10.62 -27.70
CA GLY A 198 14.99 -11.94 -27.25
C GLY A 198 13.48 -12.04 -26.98
N GLU A 199 12.78 -12.97 -27.66
CA GLU A 199 11.33 -13.17 -27.51
C GLU A 199 10.89 -13.53 -26.07
N LEU A 200 11.69 -14.35 -25.36
CA LEU A 200 11.40 -14.76 -23.97
C LEU A 200 11.47 -13.57 -23.00
N SER A 201 12.53 -12.76 -23.12
CA SER A 201 12.71 -11.57 -22.29
C SER A 201 11.62 -10.54 -22.57
N ARG A 202 11.25 -10.37 -23.84
CA ARG A 202 10.15 -9.48 -24.24
C ARG A 202 8.82 -9.85 -23.60
N SER A 203 8.46 -11.14 -23.58
CA SER A 203 7.22 -11.60 -22.94
C SER A 203 7.19 -11.28 -21.44
N VAL A 204 8.30 -11.51 -20.73
CA VAL A 204 8.40 -11.19 -19.30
C VAL A 204 8.32 -9.68 -19.05
N LEU A 205 9.03 -8.86 -19.83
CA LEU A 205 8.95 -7.40 -19.68
C LEU A 205 7.54 -6.85 -19.95
N VAL A 206 6.78 -7.44 -20.88
CA VAL A 206 5.36 -7.07 -21.10
C VAL A 206 4.49 -7.45 -19.91
N GLN A 207 4.70 -8.63 -19.31
CA GLN A 207 3.99 -9.01 -18.08
C GLN A 207 4.30 -8.04 -16.93
N LEU A 208 5.57 -7.65 -16.75
CA LEU A 208 5.98 -6.66 -15.76
C LEU A 208 5.31 -5.30 -15.98
N LEU A 209 5.14 -4.88 -17.23
CA LEU A 209 4.44 -3.66 -17.60
C LEU A 209 2.95 -3.74 -17.21
N LEU A 210 2.28 -4.84 -17.56
CA LEU A 210 0.85 -5.04 -17.27
C LEU A 210 0.57 -4.97 -15.77
N VAL A 211 1.41 -5.64 -14.96
CA VAL A 211 1.23 -5.62 -13.50
C VAL A 211 1.38 -4.20 -12.93
N ASN A 212 2.33 -3.40 -13.41
CA ASN A 212 2.45 -2.00 -12.98
C ASN A 212 1.23 -1.15 -13.38
N VAL A 213 0.61 -1.41 -14.54
CA VAL A 213 -0.64 -0.75 -14.93
C VAL A 213 -1.77 -1.09 -13.96
N VAL A 214 -1.87 -2.35 -13.53
CA VAL A 214 -2.85 -2.76 -12.50
C VAL A 214 -2.61 -2.02 -11.18
N ILE A 215 -1.35 -1.86 -10.75
CA ILE A 215 -1.01 -1.10 -9.53
C ILE A 215 -1.50 0.35 -9.64
N ILE A 216 -1.29 1.01 -10.78
CA ILE A 216 -1.78 2.37 -11.05
C ILE A 216 -3.31 2.45 -10.99
N VAL A 217 -4.01 1.48 -11.57
CA VAL A 217 -5.49 1.44 -11.50
C VAL A 217 -5.97 1.27 -10.06
N LEU A 218 -5.32 0.40 -9.29
CA LEU A 218 -5.62 0.21 -7.88
C LEU A 218 -5.38 1.49 -7.07
N ASP A 219 -4.30 2.22 -7.33
CA ASP A 219 -4.05 3.54 -6.74
C ASP A 219 -5.21 4.51 -6.97
N LEU A 220 -5.58 4.71 -8.23
CA LEU A 220 -6.63 5.64 -8.61
C LEU A 220 -8.00 5.23 -8.05
N SER A 221 -8.25 3.92 -7.90
CA SER A 221 -9.50 3.43 -7.32
C SER A 221 -9.65 3.84 -5.85
N VAL A 222 -8.57 3.81 -5.06
CA VAL A 222 -8.58 4.25 -3.66
C VAL A 222 -8.87 5.76 -3.57
N VAL A 223 -8.27 6.57 -4.46
CA VAL A 223 -8.57 8.01 -4.56
C VAL A 223 -10.03 8.24 -4.94
N GLY A 224 -10.52 7.55 -5.97
CA GLY A 224 -11.89 7.70 -6.44
C GLY A 224 -12.92 7.43 -5.35
N ILE A 225 -12.71 6.39 -4.54
CA ILE A 225 -13.60 6.05 -3.42
C ILE A 225 -13.59 7.16 -2.35
N GLN A 226 -12.42 7.73 -2.04
CA GLN A 226 -12.34 8.82 -1.05
C GLN A 226 -13.12 10.06 -1.51
N TYR A 227 -12.94 10.46 -2.77
CA TYR A 227 -13.65 11.61 -3.33
C TYR A 227 -15.13 11.34 -3.61
N ALA A 228 -15.54 10.07 -3.68
CA ALA A 228 -16.96 9.69 -3.66
C ALA A 228 -17.60 9.82 -2.26
N GLY A 229 -16.79 10.03 -1.22
CA GLY A 229 -17.21 10.28 0.16
C GLY A 229 -17.35 9.01 1.02
N PHE A 230 -16.89 7.83 0.57
CA PHE A 230 -17.07 6.59 1.34
C PHE A 230 -15.83 6.27 2.20
N PHE A 231 -15.60 7.03 3.28
CA PHE A 231 -14.40 6.88 4.12
C PHE A 231 -14.22 5.47 4.71
N THR A 232 -15.24 4.91 5.36
CA THR A 232 -15.14 3.58 6.00
C THR A 232 -14.86 2.46 4.99
N PHE A 233 -15.48 2.56 3.81
CA PHE A 233 -15.16 1.67 2.70
C PHE A 233 -13.76 1.92 2.15
N GLN A 234 -13.33 3.18 2.05
CA GLN A 234 -12.00 3.57 1.59
C GLN A 234 -10.90 2.93 2.45
N VAL A 235 -11.00 3.00 3.78
CA VAL A 235 -9.94 2.49 4.67
C VAL A 235 -9.82 0.98 4.61
N THR A 236 -10.93 0.25 4.54
CA THR A 236 -10.93 -1.22 4.42
C THR A 236 -10.51 -1.69 3.03
N PHE A 237 -10.97 -1.01 1.99
CA PHE A 237 -10.56 -1.26 0.62
C PHE A 237 -9.07 -0.96 0.40
N LYS A 238 -8.53 0.09 1.03
CA LYS A 238 -7.09 0.43 1.02
C LYS A 238 -6.26 -0.73 1.57
N ALA A 239 -6.63 -1.33 2.69
CA ALA A 239 -5.92 -2.49 3.23
C ALA A 239 -5.83 -3.64 2.21
N LEU A 240 -6.95 -3.97 1.56
CA LEU A 240 -6.99 -4.99 0.53
C LEU A 240 -6.11 -4.60 -0.68
N VAL A 241 -6.24 -3.37 -1.18
CA VAL A 241 -5.47 -2.86 -2.31
C VAL A 241 -3.96 -2.95 -2.03
N TYR A 242 -3.48 -2.50 -0.89
CA TYR A 242 -2.06 -2.59 -0.54
C TYR A 242 -1.59 -4.05 -0.44
N SER A 243 -2.42 -4.96 0.09
CA SER A 243 -2.10 -6.40 0.10
C SER A 243 -1.95 -6.99 -1.31
N ILE A 244 -2.83 -6.60 -2.24
CA ILE A 244 -2.79 -7.04 -3.64
C ILE A 244 -1.56 -6.45 -4.32
N LYS A 245 -1.29 -5.15 -4.12
CA LYS A 245 -0.10 -4.50 -4.67
C LYS A 245 1.17 -5.23 -4.25
N LEU A 246 1.37 -5.50 -2.96
CA LEU A 246 2.55 -6.24 -2.48
C LEU A 246 2.63 -7.66 -3.06
N LYS A 247 1.49 -8.33 -3.28
CA LYS A 247 1.45 -9.65 -3.92
C LYS A 247 1.88 -9.60 -5.38
N LEU A 248 1.41 -8.58 -6.10
CA LEU A 248 1.83 -8.29 -7.47
C LEU A 248 3.34 -7.98 -7.53
N GLU A 249 3.86 -7.19 -6.59
CA GLU A 249 5.29 -6.91 -6.44
C GLU A 249 6.12 -8.18 -6.23
N TYR A 250 5.66 -9.07 -5.36
CA TYR A 250 6.31 -10.35 -5.12
C TYR A 250 6.35 -11.24 -6.37
N VAL A 251 5.24 -11.33 -7.11
CA VAL A 251 5.17 -12.09 -8.38
C VAL A 251 6.18 -11.55 -9.40
N ILE A 252 6.29 -10.23 -9.50
CA ILE A 252 7.28 -9.57 -10.36
C ILE A 252 8.70 -10.02 -10.02
N LEU A 253 9.07 -10.02 -8.74
CA LEU A 253 10.40 -10.46 -8.32
C LEU A 253 10.68 -11.91 -8.72
N GLY A 254 9.72 -12.82 -8.47
CA GLY A 254 9.87 -14.23 -8.83
C GLY A 254 10.22 -14.42 -10.31
N ARG A 255 9.50 -13.70 -11.19
CA ARG A 255 9.74 -13.74 -12.65
C ARG A 255 11.12 -13.19 -13.04
N LEU A 256 11.60 -12.15 -12.38
CA LEU A 256 12.93 -11.60 -12.66
C LEU A 256 14.05 -12.58 -12.29
N VAL A 257 13.90 -13.30 -11.18
CA VAL A 257 14.85 -14.34 -10.76
C VAL A 257 14.86 -15.51 -11.74
N ASP A 258 13.68 -15.96 -12.19
CA ASP A 258 13.56 -17.05 -13.16
C ASP A 258 14.26 -16.72 -14.48
N VAL A 259 14.08 -15.50 -15.00
CA VAL A 259 14.75 -15.05 -16.23
C VAL A 259 16.26 -14.96 -16.07
N ALA A 260 16.74 -14.43 -14.93
CA ALA A 260 18.17 -14.37 -14.65
C ALA A 260 18.80 -15.77 -14.58
N TYR A 261 18.09 -16.72 -13.96
CA TYR A 261 18.52 -18.11 -13.89
C TYR A 261 18.59 -18.77 -15.27
N VAL A 262 17.53 -18.66 -16.09
CA VAL A 262 17.49 -19.21 -17.46
C VAL A 262 18.62 -18.63 -18.34
N ARG A 263 18.89 -17.32 -18.23
CA ARG A 263 19.98 -16.69 -18.98
C ARG A 263 21.36 -17.22 -18.54
N SER A 264 21.58 -17.40 -17.24
CA SER A 264 22.85 -17.96 -16.73
C SER A 264 23.14 -19.39 -17.21
N GLN A 265 22.11 -20.22 -17.40
CA GLN A 265 22.27 -21.57 -17.95
C GLN A 265 22.56 -21.58 -19.46
N THR A 266 22.16 -20.53 -20.18
CA THR A 266 22.40 -20.42 -21.63
C THR A 266 23.84 -20.00 -21.92
N ASP A 267 24.48 -19.25 -21.00
CA ASP A 267 25.86 -18.78 -21.10
C ASP A 267 26.92 -19.78 -20.59
N THR A 268 26.52 -20.90 -19.95
CA THR A 268 27.47 -21.99 -19.66
C THR A 268 27.82 -22.76 -20.93
N PRO A 269 29.09 -22.78 -21.39
CA PRO A 269 29.47 -23.53 -22.57
C PRO A 269 29.20 -25.00 -22.31
N ARG A 270 28.36 -25.62 -23.16
CA ARG A 270 28.22 -27.06 -23.22
C ARG A 270 29.56 -27.63 -23.70
N PHE A 271 30.48 -27.90 -22.78
CA PHE A 271 31.58 -28.82 -23.04
C PHE A 271 30.95 -30.20 -23.28
N ARG A 272 30.70 -30.49 -24.55
CA ARG A 272 30.50 -31.85 -25.04
C ARG A 272 31.89 -32.50 -25.03
N PHE A 273 32.07 -33.48 -24.14
CA PHE A 273 33.04 -34.55 -24.36
C PHE A 273 32.52 -35.47 -25.47
#